data_AF-B5KLP8-F1
#
_entry.id   AF-B5KLP8-F1
#
_cell.length_a   1.000
_cell.length_b   1.000
_cell.length_c   1.000
_cell.angle_alpha   90.00
_cell.angle_beta   90.00
_cell.angle_gamma   90.00
#
_symmetry.space_group_name_H-M   'P 1'
#
loop_
_entity.id
_entity.type
_entity.pdbx_description
1 polymer ?
#
loop_
_entity_poly.entity_id
_entity_poly.type
_entity_poly.pdbx_seq_one_letter_code
_entity_poly.pdbx_strand_id
1 'polypeptide(L)' 'DEYLTGPFGLIAQYSLLKEHEVEKMFTLKGKSFASSRCQEYNFFCQTQAKI' A
#
# COMPACT_ATOMS: atom_id res chain seq x y z
N ASP A 1 -2.01 -4.73 -0.67
CA ASP A 1 -2.42 -6.14 -0.50
C ASP A 1 -2.42 -6.46 0.99
N GLU A 2 -3.44 -7.15 1.51
CA GLU A 2 -3.47 -7.49 2.95
C GLU A 2 -2.33 -8.43 3.33
N TYR A 3 -1.90 -9.30 2.41
CA TYR A 3 -0.79 -10.22 2.65
C TYR A 3 0.55 -9.51 2.83
N LEU A 4 0.69 -8.30 2.28
CA LEU A 4 1.92 -7.52 2.37
C LEU A 4 2.04 -6.71 3.65
N THR A 5 0.95 -6.40 4.36
CA THR A 5 1.02 -5.51 5.54
C THR A 5 1.90 -6.06 6.66
N GLY A 6 1.90 -7.37 6.88
CA GLY A 6 2.77 -8.04 7.85
C GLY A 6 4.26 -7.99 7.45
N PRO A 7 4.66 -8.56 6.30
CA PRO A 7 6.04 -8.54 5.82
C PRO A 7 6.61 -7.13 5.65
N PHE A 8 5.82 -6.18 5.14
CA PHE A 8 6.27 -4.80 4.97
C PHE A 8 6.56 -4.13 6.31
N GLY A 9 5.77 -4.44 7.35
CA GLY A 9 6.00 -3.95 8.71
C GLY A 9 7.32 -4.42 9.34
N LEU A 10 7.95 -5.47 8.80
CA LEU A 10 9.27 -5.94 9.23
C LEU A 10 10.42 -5.23 8.51
N ILE A 11 10.20 -4.69 7.31
CA ILE A 11 11.24 -4.09 6.45
C ILE A 11 11.24 -2.57 6.57
N ALA A 12 10.06 -1.94 6.63
CA ALA A 12 9.91 -0.51 6.69
C ALA A 12 8.81 -0.10 7.67
N GLN A 13 9.17 0.72 8.66
CA GLN A 13 8.18 1.36 9.52
C GLN A 13 7.49 2.50 8.78
N TYR A 14 6.27 2.83 9.21
CA TYR A 14 5.47 3.93 8.65
C TYR A 14 6.21 5.28 8.64
N SER A 15 7.12 5.51 9.59
CA SER A 15 7.96 6.71 9.66
C SER A 15 8.76 6.93 8.37
N LEU A 16 9.38 5.87 7.84
CA LEU A 16 10.16 5.93 6.61
C LEU A 16 9.28 6.19 5.38
N LEU A 17 8.05 5.68 5.38
CA LEU A 17 7.10 5.90 4.29
C LEU A 17 6.54 7.32 4.30
N LYS A 18 6.34 7.89 5.49
CA LYS A 18 5.87 9.27 5.67
C LYS A 18 6.92 10.29 5.22
N GLU A 19 8.21 9.96 5.34
CA GLU A 19 9.32 10.78 4.81
C GLU A 19 9.32 10.86 3.27
N HIS A 20 8.71 9.89 2.59
CA HIS A 20 8.57 9.83 1.13
C HIS A 20 7.17 10.28 0.64
N GLU A 21 6.54 11.22 1.33
CA GLU A 21 5.24 11.83 0.95
C GLU A 21 4.05 10.85 0.86
N VAL A 22 4.14 9.70 1.53
CA VAL A 22 2.99 8.78 1.63
C VAL A 22 1.98 9.32 2.65
N GLU A 23 0.94 10.00 2.15
CA GLU A 23 -0.12 10.57 3.00
C GLU A 23 -1.04 9.52 3.61
N LYS A 24 -1.43 8.50 2.82
CA LYS A 24 -2.39 7.47 3.24
C LYS A 24 -2.03 6.12 2.65
N MET A 25 -2.12 5.10 3.49
CA MET A 25 -2.06 3.70 3.07
C MET A 25 -3.44 3.07 3.19
N PHE A 26 -3.84 2.34 2.17
CA PHE A 26 -5.11 1.64 2.14
C PHE A 26 -4.87 0.17 1.81
N THR A 27 -5.57 -0.72 2.51
CA THR A 27 -5.66 -2.11 2.06
C THR A 27 -6.40 -2.11 0.74
N LEU A 28 -5.79 -2.73 -0.28
CA LEU A 28 -6.45 -2.99 -1.55
C LEU A 28 -7.67 -3.88 -1.32
N LYS A 29 -8.84 -3.26 -1.26
CA LYS A 29 -10.16 -3.90 -1.27
C LYS A 29 -10.78 -3.63 -2.64
N GLY A 30 -11.58 -4.56 -3.17
CA GLY A 30 -12.07 -4.50 -4.56
C GLY A 30 -12.83 -3.21 -4.92
N LYS A 31 -12.92 -2.93 -6.23
CA LYS A 31 -13.67 -1.90 -7.00
C LYS A 31 -13.77 -0.44 -6.49
N SER A 32 -13.47 -0.09 -5.25
CA SER A 32 -13.65 1.28 -4.76
C SER A 32 -12.50 1.73 -3.87
N PHE A 33 -11.87 2.84 -4.27
CA PHE A 33 -10.92 3.56 -3.44
C PHE A 33 -11.65 4.58 -2.58
N ALA A 34 -11.20 4.76 -1.33
CA ALA A 34 -11.65 5.90 -0.53
C ALA A 34 -11.30 7.19 -1.30
N SER A 35 -12.28 8.06 -1.53
CA SER A 35 -12.14 9.35 -2.20
C SER A 35 -11.17 10.25 -1.42
N SER A 36 -9.89 10.01 -1.63
CA SER A 36 -8.79 10.74 -1.05
C SER A 36 -8.22 11.61 -2.15
N ARG A 37 -8.13 12.93 -1.94
CA ARG A 37 -7.37 13.80 -2.85
C ARG A 37 -5.90 13.51 -2.61
N CYS A 38 -5.33 12.60 -3.38
CA CYS A 38 -3.90 12.34 -3.44
C CYS A 38 -3.41 12.71 -4.84
N GLN A 39 -2.17 13.18 -4.95
CA GLN A 39 -1.58 13.56 -6.23
C GLN A 39 -1.22 12.34 -7.08
N GLU A 40 -0.77 11.26 -6.44
CA GLU A 40 -0.37 10.01 -7.09
C GLU A 40 -0.81 8.78 -6.27
N TYR A 41 -1.07 7.66 -6.96
CA TYR A 41 -1.38 6.38 -6.33
C TYR A 41 -0.30 5.34 -6.69
N ASN A 42 0.36 4.79 -5.67
CA ASN A 42 1.34 3.72 -5.80
C ASN A 42 0.77 2.39 -5.28
N PHE A 43 0.87 1.34 -6.08
CA PHE A 43 0.27 0.03 -5.79
C PHE A 43 1.31 -1.01 -5.40
N PHE A 44 1.19 -1.51 -4.17
CA PHE A 44 1.96 -2.66 -3.67
C PHE A 44 1.05 -3.90 -3.64
N CYS A 45 1.33 -4.82 -4.56
CA CYS A 45 0.61 -6.08 -4.75
C CYS A 45 1.59 -7.24 -4.84
N GLN A 46 1.23 -8.39 -4.27
CA GLN A 46 1.99 -9.62 -4.55
C GLN A 46 1.73 -10.06 -5.99
N THR A 47 2.79 -10.38 -6.75
CA THR A 47 2.64 -10.99 -8.08
C THR A 47 2.03 -12.37 -7.92
N GLN A 48 0.82 -12.57 -8.45
CA GLN A 48 0.23 -13.90 -8.53
C GLN A 48 0.64 -14.55 -9.86
N ALA A 49 1.70 -15.36 -9.82
CA ALA A 49 1.96 -16.32 -10.88
C ALA A 49 0.93 -17.46 -10.74
N LYS A 50 -0.06 -17.50 -11.64
CA LYS A 50 -0.90 -18.69 -11.81
C LYS A 50 -0.17 -19.65 -12.74
N ILE A 51 0.18 -20.82 -12.24
CA ILE A 51 0.71 -21.96 -13.01
C ILE A 51 -0.44 -22.61 -13.79
#